data_AF-A0A925NSQ5-F1
#
_entry.id   AF-A0A925NSQ5-F1
#
_cell.length_a   1.000
_cell.length_b   1.000
_cell.length_c   1.000
_cell.angle_alpha   90.00
_cell.angle_beta   90.00
_cell.angle_gamma   90.00
#
_symmetry.space_group_name_H-M   'P 1'
#
loop_
_entity.id
_entity.type
_entity.pdbx_description
1 polymer ?
#
loop_
_entity_poly.entity_id
_entity_poly.type
_entity_poly.pdbx_seq_one_letter_code
_entity_poly.pdbx_strand_id
1 'polypeptide(L)'
;MDLHPAGLPSYGGSRVYGLNATTEVGWIETFSSTHAALWHGSAASMVDLNPSGAFSSAAFAIMDGYVAGSATFGLSTHAGIWSGTAASFFDLHAALGPGFTYSQAAAIWMDGANIMVAGSAGGSGYARAVFWKITPVPEPSALTLAAIAATALLVSQRGSGMNGARTR
;
A
#
# COMPACT_ATOMS: atom_id res chain seq x y z
N MET A 1 -11.66 -20.55 -7.94
CA MET A 1 -11.00 -20.25 -9.23
C MET A 1 -9.52 -20.20 -9.00
N ASP A 2 -8.70 -20.69 -9.93
CA ASP A 2 -7.24 -20.56 -9.87
C ASP A 2 -6.82 -19.25 -10.56
N LEU A 3 -6.02 -18.44 -9.86
CA LEU A 3 -5.49 -17.15 -10.33
C LEU A 3 -3.98 -17.20 -10.58
N HIS A 4 -3.34 -18.36 -10.42
CA HIS A 4 -1.91 -18.51 -10.66
C HIS A 4 -1.58 -18.44 -12.16
N PRO A 5 -0.76 -17.49 -12.63
CA PRO A 5 -0.40 -17.37 -14.04
C PRO A 5 0.46 -18.56 -14.51
N ALA A 6 0.05 -19.21 -15.60
CA ALA A 6 0.69 -20.42 -16.12
C ALA A 6 2.15 -20.24 -16.60
N GLY A 7 2.65 -19.00 -16.72
CA GLY A 7 4.02 -18.66 -17.12
C GLY A 7 4.99 -18.41 -15.96
N LEU A 8 4.53 -18.51 -14.71
CA LEU A 8 5.37 -18.38 -13.53
C LEU A 8 6.08 -19.71 -13.20
N PRO A 9 7.18 -19.67 -12.43
CA PRO A 9 7.90 -20.89 -12.04
C PRO A 9 6.93 -21.87 -11.38
N SER A 10 7.00 -23.16 -11.76
CA SER A 10 6.10 -24.22 -11.27
C SER A 10 6.21 -24.52 -9.77
N TYR A 11 7.18 -23.93 -9.08
CA TYR A 11 7.34 -23.98 -7.62
C TYR A 11 6.85 -22.70 -6.92
N GLY A 12 6.36 -21.72 -7.69
CA GLY A 12 5.94 -20.41 -7.20
C GLY A 12 4.49 -20.41 -6.70
N GLY A 13 4.26 -19.80 -5.55
CA GLY A 13 2.95 -19.49 -5.03
C GLY A 13 2.34 -18.22 -5.64
N SER A 14 1.03 -18.08 -5.47
CA SER A 14 0.36 -16.79 -5.57
C SER A 14 -0.66 -16.68 -4.46
N ARG A 15 -0.95 -15.47 -4.00
CA ARG A 15 -1.89 -15.23 -2.91
C ARG A 15 -2.66 -13.95 -3.14
N VAL A 16 -3.96 -14.00 -2.89
CA VAL A 16 -4.84 -12.84 -2.84
C VAL A 16 -4.99 -12.39 -1.38
N TYR A 17 -4.91 -11.08 -1.15
CA TYR A 17 -5.14 -10.46 0.16
C TYR A 17 -6.36 -9.55 0.17
N GLY A 18 -6.66 -8.88 -0.95
CA GLY A 18 -7.78 -7.97 -1.07
C GLY A 18 -8.58 -8.23 -2.33
N LEU A 19 -9.87 -7.90 -2.29
CA LEU A 19 -10.72 -7.84 -3.47
C LEU A 19 -11.71 -6.69 -3.36
N ASN A 20 -12.08 -6.11 -4.49
CA ASN A 20 -13.33 -5.38 -4.65
C ASN A 20 -14.27 -6.18 -5.56
N ALA A 21 -15.32 -5.57 -6.08
CA ALA A 21 -16.33 -6.25 -6.90
C ALA A 21 -15.76 -6.97 -8.16
N THR A 22 -14.63 -6.49 -8.72
CA THR A 22 -14.13 -6.95 -10.02
C THR A 22 -12.63 -7.17 -10.08
N THR A 23 -11.91 -6.87 -8.99
CA THR A 23 -10.45 -6.83 -9.00
C THR A 23 -9.91 -7.46 -7.72
N GLU A 24 -9.08 -8.49 -7.88
CA GLU A 24 -8.32 -9.11 -6.81
C GLU A 24 -6.90 -8.52 -6.76
N VAL A 25 -6.34 -8.41 -5.56
CA VAL A 25 -4.97 -7.94 -5.34
C VAL A 25 -4.22 -8.81 -4.35
N GLY A 26 -2.90 -8.87 -4.52
CA GLY A 26 -2.07 -9.75 -3.73
C GLY A 26 -0.63 -9.77 -4.22
N TRP A 27 -0.06 -10.96 -4.29
CA TRP A 27 1.27 -11.18 -4.85
C TRP A 27 1.40 -12.49 -5.62
N ILE A 28 2.41 -12.52 -6.47
CA ILE A 28 2.93 -13.69 -7.17
C ILE A 28 4.39 -13.92 -6.76
N GLU A 29 4.80 -15.18 -6.67
CA GLU A 29 6.22 -15.52 -6.58
C GLU A 29 6.87 -15.48 -7.97
N THR A 30 8.03 -14.84 -8.03
CA THR A 30 8.95 -14.88 -9.16
C THR A 30 10.13 -15.80 -8.81
N PHE A 31 11.17 -15.83 -9.65
CA PHE A 31 12.33 -16.69 -9.41
C PHE A 31 13.10 -16.40 -8.11
N SER A 32 13.06 -15.18 -7.59
CA SER A 32 13.87 -14.78 -6.43
C SER A 32 13.16 -13.82 -5.47
N SER A 33 11.91 -13.44 -5.73
CA SER A 33 11.16 -12.49 -4.92
C SER A 33 9.65 -12.65 -5.08
N THR A 34 8.87 -11.83 -4.37
CA THR A 34 7.43 -11.68 -4.63
C THR A 34 7.16 -10.34 -5.30
N HIS A 35 6.26 -10.33 -6.27
CA HIS A 35 5.77 -9.12 -6.93
C HIS A 35 4.30 -8.89 -6.55
N ALA A 36 3.93 -7.65 -6.25
CA ALA A 36 2.54 -7.25 -6.12
C ALA A 36 1.83 -7.51 -7.44
N ALA A 37 0.59 -7.98 -7.38
CA ALA A 37 -0.19 -8.28 -8.56
C ALA A 37 -1.65 -7.88 -8.38
N LEU A 38 -2.30 -7.54 -9.48
CA LEU A 38 -3.76 -7.47 -9.59
C LEU A 38 -4.27 -8.46 -10.63
N TRP A 39 -5.52 -8.89 -10.46
CA TRP A 39 -6.26 -9.71 -11.41
C TRP A 39 -7.67 -9.17 -11.60
N HIS A 40 -8.31 -9.59 -12.69
CA HIS A 40 -9.71 -9.37 -13.00
C HIS A 40 -10.42 -10.71 -13.18
N GLY A 41 -10.48 -11.49 -12.11
CA GLY A 41 -11.19 -12.76 -12.08
C GLY A 41 -10.61 -13.82 -13.03
N SER A 42 -9.35 -13.72 -13.44
CA SER A 42 -8.65 -14.82 -14.13
C SER A 42 -7.14 -14.72 -14.05
N ALA A 43 -6.45 -15.87 -14.08
CA ALA A 43 -4.99 -15.92 -14.13
C ALA A 43 -4.40 -15.17 -15.33
N ALA A 44 -5.07 -15.19 -16.48
CA ALA A 44 -4.63 -14.51 -17.71
C ALA A 44 -4.75 -12.97 -17.64
N SER A 45 -5.57 -12.46 -16.72
CA SER A 45 -5.74 -11.02 -16.50
C SER A 45 -4.75 -10.41 -15.51
N MET A 46 -3.75 -11.20 -15.08
CA MET A 46 -2.75 -10.75 -14.12
C MET A 46 -1.96 -9.56 -14.66
N VAL A 47 -1.83 -8.53 -13.83
CA VAL A 47 -0.94 -7.39 -14.07
C VAL A 47 0.06 -7.33 -12.93
N ASP A 48 1.35 -7.33 -13.30
CA ASP A 48 2.46 -7.13 -12.37
C ASP A 48 2.53 -5.66 -11.94
N LEU A 49 2.47 -5.42 -10.63
CA LEU A 49 2.52 -4.11 -10.00
C LEU A 49 3.91 -3.77 -9.46
N ASN A 50 4.92 -4.62 -9.62
CA ASN A 50 6.24 -4.37 -9.07
C ASN A 50 6.86 -3.10 -9.67
N PRO A 51 7.09 -2.03 -8.89
CA PRO A 51 7.63 -0.78 -9.41
C PRO A 51 9.03 -0.95 -9.99
N SER A 52 9.41 -0.12 -10.96
CA SER A 52 10.77 -0.10 -11.48
C SER A 52 11.77 0.19 -10.36
N GLY A 53 12.81 -0.64 -10.25
CA GLY A 53 13.83 -0.54 -9.19
C GLY A 53 13.46 -1.23 -7.87
N ALA A 54 12.23 -1.72 -7.70
CA ALA A 54 11.85 -2.53 -6.55
C ALA A 54 12.27 -4.00 -6.75
N PHE A 55 12.88 -4.59 -5.72
CA PHE A 55 13.25 -6.01 -5.73
C PHE A 55 12.07 -6.92 -5.39
N SER A 56 11.16 -6.45 -4.54
CA SER A 56 9.97 -7.19 -4.11
C SER A 56 8.84 -6.23 -3.79
N SER A 57 7.60 -6.67 -3.95
CA SER A 57 6.41 -5.93 -3.58
C SER A 57 5.26 -6.87 -3.19
N ALA A 58 4.25 -6.31 -2.53
CA ALA A 58 2.98 -6.97 -2.23
C ALA A 58 1.85 -5.95 -2.15
N ALA A 59 0.68 -6.31 -2.70
CA ALA A 59 -0.55 -5.55 -2.54
C ALA A 59 -1.44 -6.20 -1.47
N PHE A 60 -2.00 -5.39 -0.58
CA PHE A 60 -2.76 -5.89 0.58
C PHE A 60 -4.24 -5.48 0.55
N ALA A 61 -4.56 -4.31 -0.01
CA ALA A 61 -5.93 -3.80 -0.04
C ALA A 61 -6.21 -3.05 -1.34
N ILE A 62 -7.49 -2.98 -1.72
CA ILE A 62 -7.95 -2.26 -2.91
C ILE A 62 -9.26 -1.54 -2.62
N MET A 63 -9.38 -0.30 -3.09
CA MET A 63 -10.63 0.46 -3.12
C MET A 63 -10.62 1.43 -4.29
N ASP A 64 -11.74 1.54 -5.01
CA ASP A 64 -11.94 2.52 -6.10
C ASP A 64 -10.78 2.61 -7.11
N GLY A 65 -10.21 1.46 -7.48
CA GLY A 65 -9.10 1.36 -8.44
C GLY A 65 -7.72 1.68 -7.86
N TYR A 66 -7.64 2.08 -6.59
CA TYR A 66 -6.38 2.26 -5.87
C TYR A 66 -6.03 1.02 -5.07
N VAL A 67 -4.80 0.57 -5.24
CA VAL A 67 -4.24 -0.58 -4.53
C VAL A 67 -3.27 -0.06 -3.49
N ALA A 68 -3.36 -0.51 -2.25
CA ALA A 68 -2.42 -0.19 -1.19
C ALA A 68 -1.53 -1.38 -0.86
N GLY A 69 -0.27 -1.11 -0.58
CA GLY A 69 0.68 -2.14 -0.18
C GLY A 69 2.09 -1.63 0.10
N SER A 70 3.08 -2.42 -0.29
CA SER A 70 4.48 -2.05 -0.10
C SER A 70 5.39 -2.53 -1.24
N ALA A 71 6.47 -1.81 -1.48
CA ALA A 71 7.55 -2.17 -2.39
C ALA A 71 8.91 -1.97 -1.70
N THR A 72 9.87 -2.85 -1.99
CA THR A 72 11.20 -2.86 -1.37
C THR A 72 12.25 -2.37 -2.36
N PHE A 73 12.89 -1.25 -2.03
CA PHE A 73 13.98 -0.64 -2.79
C PHE A 73 15.28 -0.80 -2.00
N GLY A 74 16.21 -1.62 -2.50
CA GLY A 74 17.41 -2.00 -1.75
C GLY A 74 17.05 -2.71 -0.44
N LEU A 75 17.37 -2.07 0.70
CA LEU A 75 17.08 -2.60 2.04
C LEU A 75 15.85 -1.95 2.72
N SER A 76 15.17 -1.04 2.03
CA SER A 76 14.07 -0.27 2.58
C SER A 76 12.73 -0.70 1.97
N THR A 77 11.77 -1.06 2.82
CA THR A 77 10.40 -1.33 2.39
C THR A 77 9.54 -0.09 2.57
N HIS A 78 8.95 0.36 1.48
CA HIS A 78 8.17 1.59 1.41
C HIS A 78 6.69 1.25 1.26
N ALA A 79 5.85 1.89 2.06
CA ALA A 79 4.41 1.91 1.86
C ALA A 79 4.11 2.67 0.59
N GLY A 80 3.13 2.22 -0.18
CA GLY A 80 2.71 2.96 -1.36
C GLY A 80 1.32 2.57 -1.83
N ILE A 81 0.87 3.31 -2.85
CA ILE A 81 -0.34 2.98 -3.60
C ILE A 81 -0.06 2.85 -5.10
N TRP A 82 -0.89 2.11 -5.80
CA TRP A 82 -0.91 2.02 -7.27
C TRP A 82 -2.30 2.37 -7.79
N SER A 83 -2.39 2.84 -9.04
CA SER A 83 -3.62 2.98 -9.82
C SER A 83 -3.61 2.02 -11.04
N GLY A 84 -3.37 0.74 -10.77
CA GLY A 84 -3.54 -0.35 -11.75
C GLY A 84 -2.32 -0.69 -12.61
N THR A 85 -1.19 0.00 -12.46
CA THR A 85 0.06 -0.34 -13.16
C THR A 85 1.28 -0.20 -12.27
N ALA A 86 2.36 -0.93 -12.55
CA ALA A 86 3.64 -0.75 -11.84
C ALA A 86 4.17 0.70 -11.88
N ALA A 87 4.00 1.41 -13.01
CA ALA A 87 4.46 2.78 -13.18
C ALA A 87 3.68 3.82 -12.36
N SER A 88 2.48 3.46 -11.89
CA SER A 88 1.63 4.34 -11.07
C SER A 88 1.97 4.32 -9.57
N PHE A 89 3.04 3.63 -9.17
CA PHE A 89 3.44 3.54 -7.77
C PHE A 89 3.73 4.93 -7.20
N PHE A 90 2.95 5.30 -6.18
CA PHE A 90 3.16 6.51 -5.40
C PHE A 90 3.71 6.13 -4.03
N ASP A 91 4.94 6.58 -3.76
CA ASP A 91 5.67 6.27 -2.53
C ASP A 91 5.17 7.12 -1.35
N LEU A 92 4.50 6.48 -0.39
CA LEU A 92 4.02 7.11 0.84
C LEU A 92 5.10 7.19 1.92
N HIS A 93 6.17 6.42 1.80
CA HIS A 93 7.32 6.49 2.69
C HIS A 93 8.00 7.85 2.59
N ALA A 94 8.03 8.46 1.39
CA ALA A 94 8.61 9.79 1.16
C ALA A 94 7.95 10.91 1.98
N ALA A 95 6.70 10.72 2.44
CA ALA A 95 6.00 11.65 3.32
C ALA A 95 6.32 11.45 4.81
N LEU A 96 7.11 10.43 5.15
CA LEU A 96 7.60 10.18 6.50
C LEU A 96 8.87 10.98 6.77
N GLY A 97 9.08 11.38 8.02
CA GLY A 97 10.34 12.02 8.44
C GLY A 97 11.54 11.05 8.37
N PRO A 98 12.78 11.57 8.38
CA PRO A 98 14.00 10.79 8.15
C PRO A 98 14.30 9.69 9.19
N GLY A 99 13.53 9.61 10.29
CA GLY A 99 13.69 8.58 11.32
C GLY A 99 13.04 7.23 10.97
N PHE A 100 12.24 7.17 9.91
CA PHE A 100 11.60 5.94 9.46
C PHE A 100 12.43 5.30 8.35
N THR A 101 12.70 4.00 8.48
CA THR A 101 13.45 3.21 7.48
C THR A 101 12.63 2.03 6.95
N TYR A 102 11.38 1.93 7.40
CA TYR A 102 10.42 0.92 7.01
C TYR A 102 9.02 1.52 7.04
N SER A 103 8.17 1.12 6.09
CA SER A 103 6.74 1.34 6.17
C SER A 103 5.96 0.34 5.32
N GLN A 104 4.71 0.12 5.69
CA GLN A 104 3.77 -0.72 4.95
C GLN A 104 2.37 -0.10 5.02
N ALA A 105 1.67 -0.02 3.89
CA ALA A 105 0.25 0.28 3.86
C ALA A 105 -0.55 -1.01 3.98
N ALA A 106 -1.53 -1.08 4.88
CA ALA A 106 -2.30 -2.29 5.15
C ALA A 106 -3.77 -2.17 4.75
N ALA A 107 -4.33 -0.95 4.80
CA ALA A 107 -5.72 -0.69 4.47
C ALA A 107 -5.85 0.62 3.68
N ILE A 108 -6.88 0.68 2.83
CA ILE A 108 -7.22 1.85 2.02
C ILE A 108 -8.73 2.08 2.06
N TRP A 109 -9.12 3.35 2.13
CA TRP A 109 -10.51 3.77 1.97
C TRP A 109 -10.61 5.18 1.37
N MET A 110 -11.83 5.60 1.03
CA MET A 110 -12.12 6.95 0.56
C MET A 110 -12.77 7.79 1.67
N ASP A 111 -12.33 9.04 1.82
CA ASP A 111 -12.98 10.07 2.64
C ASP A 111 -13.27 11.29 1.76
N GLY A 112 -14.47 11.31 1.18
CA GLY A 112 -14.82 12.23 0.10
C GLY A 112 -13.91 12.00 -1.11
N ALA A 113 -13.24 13.05 -1.57
CA ALA A 113 -12.26 12.96 -2.65
C ALA A 113 -10.87 12.47 -2.19
N ASN A 114 -10.65 12.32 -0.88
CA ASN A 114 -9.33 11.93 -0.36
C ASN A 114 -9.16 10.42 -0.37
N ILE A 115 -7.97 9.97 -0.73
CA ILE A 115 -7.55 8.58 -0.54
C ILE A 115 -6.91 8.50 0.84
N MET A 116 -7.40 7.55 1.63
CA MET A 116 -7.04 7.36 3.01
C MET A 116 -6.32 6.02 3.14
N VAL A 117 -5.12 6.00 3.72
CA VAL A 117 -4.31 4.78 3.86
C VAL A 117 -3.88 4.59 5.30
N ALA A 118 -4.21 3.46 5.92
CA ALA A 118 -3.67 3.08 7.24
C ALA A 118 -2.57 2.04 7.10
N GLY A 119 -1.60 2.08 8.00
CA GLY A 119 -0.52 1.11 8.03
C GLY A 119 0.45 1.31 9.17
N SER A 120 1.69 0.89 8.95
CA SER A 120 2.76 1.02 9.93
C SER A 120 3.99 1.68 9.31
N ALA A 121 4.73 2.41 10.14
CA ALA A 121 6.05 2.93 9.81
C ALA A 121 6.98 2.74 11.00
N GLY A 122 8.22 2.36 10.74
CA GLY A 122 9.16 1.97 11.78
C GLY A 122 10.62 2.16 11.39
N GLY A 123 11.47 1.74 12.31
CA GLY A 123 12.90 1.60 12.13
C GLY A 123 13.41 0.47 13.02
N SER A 124 14.72 0.36 13.19
CA SER A 124 15.34 -0.68 14.02
C SER A 124 14.74 -0.73 15.43
N GLY A 125 13.96 -1.77 15.70
CA GLY A 125 13.38 -2.06 17.02
C GLY A 125 12.01 -1.44 17.31
N TYR A 126 11.34 -0.78 16.36
CA TYR A 126 10.00 -0.23 16.60
C TYR A 126 9.14 -0.09 15.34
N ALA A 127 7.83 -0.16 15.52
CA ALA A 127 6.84 0.19 14.50
C ALA A 127 5.74 1.06 15.14
N ARG A 128 5.24 2.03 14.39
CA ARG A 128 4.16 2.94 14.79
C ARG A 128 3.02 2.81 13.80
N ALA A 129 1.80 2.82 14.32
CA ALA A 129 0.62 3.02 13.48
C ALA A 129 0.69 4.41 12.86
N VAL A 130 0.54 4.48 11.55
CA VAL A 130 0.50 5.70 10.78
C VAL A 130 -0.70 5.67 9.86
N PHE A 131 -1.16 6.87 9.54
CA PHE A 131 -2.22 7.07 8.59
C PHE A 131 -1.79 8.16 7.60
N TRP A 132 -1.91 7.88 6.30
CA TRP A 132 -1.64 8.84 5.24
C TRP A 132 -2.95 9.34 4.65
N LYS A 133 -3.06 10.67 4.59
CA LYS A 133 -4.07 11.34 3.79
C LYS A 133 -3.44 11.77 2.47
N ILE A 134 -4.07 11.36 1.38
CA ILE A 134 -3.67 11.70 0.03
C ILE A 134 -4.81 12.52 -0.57
N THR A 135 -4.51 13.76 -0.96
CA THR A 135 -5.50 14.66 -1.56
C THR A 135 -5.20 14.78 -3.05
N PRO A 136 -6.01 14.17 -3.94
CA PRO A 136 -5.90 14.43 -5.37
C PRO A 136 -6.12 15.92 -5.62
N VAL A 137 -5.22 16.54 -6.37
CA VAL A 137 -5.43 17.92 -6.80
C VAL A 137 -6.47 17.89 -7.91
N PRO A 138 -7.58 18.65 -7.82
CA PRO A 138 -8.50 18.78 -8.93
C PRO A 138 -7.76 19.50 -10.07
N GLU A 139 -7.45 18.77 -11.14
CA GLU A 139 -6.80 19.33 -12.32
C GLU A 139 -7.66 20.48 -12.89
N PRO A 140 -7.11 21.68 -13.12
CA PRO A 140 -7.69 22.59 -14.09
C PRO A 140 -7.63 21.86 -15.43
N SER A 141 -8.79 21.60 -16.02
CA SER A 141 -8.93 20.95 -17.33
C SER A 141 -7.91 21.48 -18.35
N ALA A 142 -7.13 20.54 -18.91
CA ALA A 142 -6.09 20.65 -19.92
C ALA A 142 -4.68 21.03 -19.41
N LEU A 143 -3.79 20.01 -19.46
CA LEU A 143 -2.33 20.05 -19.33
C LEU A 143 -1.78 20.15 -17.89
N THR A 144 -1.47 19.01 -17.25
CA THR A 144 -0.17 18.61 -16.64
C THR A 144 -0.30 17.66 -15.43
N LEU A 145 0.77 16.88 -15.26
CA LEU A 145 1.18 15.96 -14.19
C LEU A 145 0.41 16.01 -12.84
N ALA A 146 -0.23 14.87 -12.49
CA ALA A 146 -0.86 14.64 -11.20
C ALA A 146 0.15 14.84 -10.05
N ALA A 147 0.05 15.97 -9.35
CA ALA A 147 0.76 16.19 -8.11
C ALA A 147 -0.07 15.58 -6.97
N ILE A 148 0.39 14.44 -6.45
CA ILE A 148 -0.19 13.84 -5.25
C ILE A 148 0.60 14.35 -4.04
N ALA A 149 -0.07 15.03 -3.11
CA ALA A 149 0.50 15.36 -1.80
C ALA A 149 0.03 14.33 -0.77
N ALA A 150 0.98 13.61 -0.16
CA ALA A 150 0.72 12.74 0.98
C ALA A 150 1.22 13.39 2.27
N THR A 151 0.41 13.34 3.32
CA THR A 151 0.82 13.73 4.67
C THR A 151 0.62 12.55 5.62
N ALA A 152 1.67 12.17 6.33
CA ALA A 152 1.60 11.16 7.37
C ALA A 152 1.18 11.79 8.70
N LEU A 153 0.19 11.20 9.36
CA LEU A 153 -0.22 11.53 10.72
C LEU A 153 0.13 10.38 11.65
N LEU A 154 0.79 10.70 12.76
CA LEU A 154 1.02 9.77 13.86
C LEU A 154 -0.23 9.71 14.73
N VAL A 155 -0.78 8.51 14.92
CA VAL A 155 -1.89 8.30 15.84
C VAL A 155 -1.32 8.23 17.27
N SER A 156 -1.55 9.26 18.07
CA SER A 156 -1.30 9.19 19.51
C SER A 156 -2.54 8.64 20.23
N GLN A 157 -2.33 7.73 21.19
CA GLN A 157 -3.43 7.32 22.07
C GLN A 157 -3.86 8.54 22.89
N ARG A 158 -5.14 8.92 22.83
CA ARG A 158 -5.70 9.85 23.81
C ARG A 158 -5.65 9.15 25.16
N GLY A 159 -4.77 9.61 26.04
CA GLY A 159 -4.70 9.13 27.42
C GLY A 159 -6.08 9.24 28.05
N SER A 160 -6.63 8.10 28.50
CA SER A 160 -7.80 8.09 29.37
C SER A 160 -7.37 8.59 30.75
N GLY A 161 -7.20 9.89 30.88
CA GLY A 161 -7.10 10.56 32.16
C GLY A 161 -8.51 10.85 32.67
N MET A 162 -8.95 10.12 33.70
CA MET A 162 -9.76 10.73 34.76
C MET A 162 -9.67 9.93 36.05
N ASN A 163 -9.08 10.62 37.02
CA ASN A 163 -8.94 10.32 38.43
C ASN A 163 -10.27 9.92 39.08
N GLY A 164 -10.22 8.88 39.91
CA GLY A 164 -11.26 8.53 40.86
C GLY A 164 -10.65 7.98 42.15
N ALA A 165 -9.72 8.72 42.75
CA ALA A 165 -9.36 8.50 44.15
C ALA A 165 -10.61 8.76 45.01
N ARG A 166 -11.10 7.75 45.72
CA ARG A 166 -11.85 7.93 46.96
C ARG A 166 -11.19 7.13 48.06
N THR A 167 -10.44 7.86 48.88
CA THR A 167 -10.18 7.51 50.27
C THR A 167 -11.46 7.74 51.07
N ARG A 168 -12.05 6.66 51.58
CA ARG A 168 -12.39 6.41 53.00
C ARG A 168 -13.17 5.11 53.09
#